data_AF-A0A2J7QDU4-F1
#
_entry.id   AF-A0A2J7QDU4-F1
#
_cell.length_a   1.000
_cell.length_b   1.000
_cell.length_c   1.000
_cell.angle_alpha   90.00
_cell.angle_beta   90.00
_cell.angle_gamma   90.00
#
_symmetry.space_group_name_H-M   'P 1'
#
loop_
_entity.id
_entity.type
_entity.pdbx_description
1 polymer ?
#
loop_
_entity_poly.entity_id
_entity_poly.type
_entity_poly.pdbx_seq_one_letter_code
_entity_poly.pdbx_strand_id
1 'polypeptide(L)'
;MKTIKGEVLIFKALTNDTDGQEDPFKIKLEEAGIHTQNVTVLDFEYCNLNVLQQNIEKPDMFSGLVFTSPRAVRAVACIKDARRLLGGWKKHPVFVVGEGTSKILQKELCLDGEGSNAGNSSALAEIILQNKFEHPLLFPCGNLTGDELSTKLSTRGITVVAVTVYQTKVHQHLEQRLHEIILQNSGFPEIVAYFSPSGMKFTIPVLEKMEVPLQQLKFVAIGPTTEAALLEHKLKVWSVASKPTPEHLLEAILK
;
A
#
# COMPACT_ATOMS: atom_id res chain seq x y z
N MET A 1 21.77 28.44 2.92
CA MET A 1 20.75 27.37 3.05
C MET A 1 19.48 28.01 3.55
N LYS A 2 18.31 27.78 2.93
CA LYS A 2 17.04 28.24 3.49
C LYS A 2 16.81 27.45 4.78
N THR A 3 16.74 28.13 5.92
CA THR A 3 16.41 27.50 7.19
C THR A 3 14.89 27.33 7.24
N ILE A 4 14.42 26.09 7.15
CA ILE A 4 13.02 25.78 7.45
C ILE A 4 12.86 25.95 8.96
N LYS A 5 12.04 26.91 9.37
CA LYS A 5 11.58 27.02 10.75
C LYS A 5 10.29 26.22 10.87
N GLY A 6 10.28 25.20 11.72
CA GLY A 6 9.09 24.41 12.02
C GLY A 6 9.29 22.91 11.79
N GLU A 7 8.28 22.15 12.20
CA GLU A 7 8.20 20.71 12.02
C GLU A 7 7.65 20.36 10.63
N VAL A 8 8.05 19.20 10.09
CA VAL A 8 7.48 18.58 8.90
C VAL A 8 6.68 17.35 9.31
N LEU A 9 5.43 17.26 8.87
CA LEU A 9 4.65 16.03 9.00
C LEU A 9 4.78 15.17 7.76
N ILE A 10 5.09 13.89 7.97
CA ILE A 10 5.06 12.86 6.93
C ILE A 10 3.85 11.97 7.14
N PHE A 11 2.95 11.98 6.16
CA PHE A 11 1.77 11.11 6.11
C PHE A 11 2.04 9.90 5.21
N LYS A 12 2.28 8.77 5.89
CA LYS A 12 2.80 7.53 5.32
C LYS A 12 2.04 6.32 5.88
N ALA A 13 2.01 5.23 5.11
CA ALA A 13 1.56 3.93 5.59
C ALA A 13 2.65 3.25 6.45
N LEU A 14 2.26 2.41 7.41
CA LEU A 14 3.22 1.54 8.09
C LEU A 14 3.92 0.64 7.06
N THR A 15 5.26 0.72 7.05
CA THR A 15 6.09 -0.26 6.37
C THR A 15 6.34 -1.40 7.34
N ASN A 16 5.53 -2.46 7.27
CA ASN A 16 5.71 -3.66 8.09
C ASN A 16 6.98 -4.46 7.73
N ASP A 17 7.77 -3.99 6.77
CA ASP A 17 8.97 -4.65 6.27
C ASP A 17 10.27 -4.01 6.78
N THR A 18 10.18 -3.00 7.65
CA THR A 18 11.32 -2.46 8.41
C THR A 18 11.27 -3.00 9.83
N ASP A 19 11.93 -4.14 10.07
CA ASP A 19 12.19 -4.69 11.40
C ASP A 19 12.90 -3.64 12.26
N GLY A 20 12.14 -2.83 13.00
CA GLY A 20 12.65 -1.84 13.96
C GLY A 20 13.55 -0.72 13.42
N GLN A 21 13.81 -0.66 12.10
CA GLN A 21 14.62 0.41 11.51
C GLN A 21 13.82 1.70 11.39
N GLU A 22 14.44 2.81 11.82
CA GLU A 22 13.89 4.15 11.64
C GLU A 22 13.66 4.48 10.16
N ASP A 23 12.65 5.30 9.90
CA ASP A 23 12.22 5.64 8.55
C ASP A 23 13.31 6.43 7.79
N PRO A 24 13.79 5.95 6.64
CA PRO A 24 14.86 6.61 5.90
C PRO A 24 14.50 8.04 5.45
N PHE A 25 13.21 8.34 5.22
CA PHE A 25 12.77 9.70 4.90
C PHE A 25 12.89 10.62 6.12
N LYS A 26 12.50 10.13 7.30
CA LYS A 26 12.64 10.87 8.56
C LYS A 26 14.10 11.12 8.89
N ILE A 27 14.93 10.07 8.85
CA ILE A 27 16.39 10.17 9.09
C ILE A 27 16.99 11.26 8.20
N LYS A 28 16.70 11.22 6.90
CA LYS A 28 17.30 12.17 5.96
C LYS A 28 16.93 13.64 6.23
N LEU A 29 15.71 13.89 6.67
CA LEU A 29 15.26 15.24 7.03
C LEU A 29 15.87 15.69 8.35
N GLU A 30 15.95 14.80 9.34
CA GLU A 30 16.58 15.10 10.63
C GLU A 30 18.09 15.35 10.49
N GLU A 31 18.79 14.61 9.64
CA GLU A 31 20.19 14.89 9.25
C GLU A 31 20.39 16.27 8.64
N ALA A 32 19.36 16.80 7.94
CA ALA A 32 19.36 18.14 7.38
C ALA A 32 18.93 19.23 8.39
N GLY A 33 18.70 18.86 9.66
CA GLY A 33 18.26 19.74 10.72
C GLY A 33 16.77 20.09 10.68
N ILE A 34 15.95 19.30 9.98
CA ILE A 34 14.50 19.49 9.87
C ILE A 34 13.81 18.55 10.84
N HIS A 35 13.14 19.10 11.86
CA HIS A 35 12.36 18.28 12.77
C HIS A 35 11.19 17.64 12.02
N THR A 36 11.05 16.31 12.14
CA THR A 36 10.11 15.55 11.32
C THR A 36 9.36 14.53 12.16
N GLN A 37 8.04 14.53 12.05
CA GLN A 37 7.18 13.52 12.67
C GLN A 37 6.45 12.69 11.61
N ASN A 38 6.57 11.38 11.75
CA ASN A 38 5.78 10.43 10.97
C ASN A 38 4.41 10.26 11.62
N VAL A 39 3.36 10.41 10.82
CA VAL A 39 2.00 10.06 11.23
C VAL A 39 1.51 8.93 10.34
N THR A 40 1.25 7.79 10.98
CA THR A 40 0.59 6.66 10.33
C THR A 40 -0.87 6.99 10.12
N VAL A 41 -1.26 7.14 8.85
CA VAL A 41 -2.63 7.52 8.47
C VAL A 41 -3.48 6.33 8.01
N LEU A 42 -2.81 5.23 7.68
CA LEU A 42 -3.42 4.00 7.18
C LEU A 42 -3.21 2.85 8.15
N ASP A 43 -4.25 2.05 8.28
CA ASP A 43 -4.16 0.70 8.81
C ASP A 43 -4.71 -0.30 7.78
N PHE A 44 -4.54 -1.59 8.05
CA PHE A 44 -5.23 -2.63 7.31
C PHE A 44 -5.81 -3.66 8.27
N GLU A 45 -6.88 -4.28 7.83
CA GLU A 45 -7.42 -5.46 8.50
C GLU A 45 -7.67 -6.56 7.47
N TYR A 46 -7.59 -7.80 7.95
CA TYR A 46 -8.02 -8.94 7.16
C TYR A 46 -9.55 -9.07 7.20
N CYS A 47 -10.13 -9.41 6.06
CA CYS A 47 -11.56 -9.63 5.91
C CYS A 47 -11.82 -10.87 5.04
N ASN A 48 -13.06 -11.37 5.02
CA ASN A 48 -13.49 -12.49 4.19
C ASN A 48 -12.62 -13.77 4.27
N LEU A 49 -11.96 -14.01 5.40
CA LEU A 49 -11.08 -15.19 5.57
C LEU A 49 -11.84 -16.51 5.47
N ASN A 50 -13.12 -16.53 5.85
CA ASN A 50 -14.02 -17.66 5.66
C ASN A 50 -14.26 -17.97 4.17
N VAL A 51 -14.50 -16.93 3.34
CA VAL A 51 -14.67 -17.07 1.89
C VAL A 51 -13.36 -17.51 1.25
N LEU A 52 -12.23 -16.95 1.68
CA LEU A 52 -10.91 -17.37 1.24
C LEU A 52 -10.67 -18.87 1.54
N GLN A 53 -10.94 -19.30 2.77
CA GLN A 53 -10.78 -20.69 3.18
C GLN A 53 -11.64 -21.64 2.33
N GLN A 54 -12.92 -21.31 2.10
CA GLN A 54 -13.81 -22.13 1.27
C GLN A 54 -13.30 -22.34 -0.16
N ASN A 55 -12.60 -21.36 -0.72
CA ASN A 55 -11.98 -21.48 -2.05
C ASN A 55 -10.66 -22.27 -1.99
N ILE A 56 -9.82 -22.00 -0.98
CA ILE A 56 -8.56 -22.75 -0.75
C ILE A 56 -8.82 -24.24 -0.51
N GLU A 57 -9.94 -24.62 0.10
CA GLU A 57 -10.30 -26.03 0.32
C GLU A 57 -10.72 -26.76 -0.98
N LYS A 58 -10.83 -26.06 -2.12
CA LYS A 58 -11.31 -26.59 -3.41
C LYS A 58 -10.30 -26.36 -4.55
N PRO A 59 -9.06 -26.87 -4.46
CA PRO A 59 -8.03 -26.66 -5.49
C PRO A 59 -8.49 -27.08 -6.90
N ASP A 60 -9.29 -28.14 -7.01
CA ASP A 60 -9.76 -28.66 -8.31
C ASP A 60 -10.77 -27.72 -9.01
N MET A 61 -11.31 -26.72 -8.32
CA MET A 61 -12.17 -25.68 -8.91
C MET A 61 -11.38 -24.54 -9.55
N PHE A 62 -10.06 -24.55 -9.44
CA PHE A 62 -9.19 -23.47 -9.88
C PHE A 62 -8.03 -23.99 -10.72
N SER A 63 -7.49 -23.14 -11.58
CA SER A 63 -6.29 -23.46 -12.35
C SER A 63 -5.02 -22.82 -11.77
N GLY A 64 -5.12 -21.96 -10.75
CA GLY A 64 -3.95 -21.33 -10.14
C GLY A 64 -4.28 -20.28 -9.10
N LEU A 65 -3.24 -19.81 -8.41
CA LEU A 65 -3.29 -18.71 -7.43
C LEU A 65 -2.60 -17.47 -7.98
N VAL A 66 -3.08 -16.30 -7.58
CA VAL A 66 -2.39 -15.04 -7.85
C VAL A 66 -2.19 -14.23 -6.57
N PHE A 67 -0.99 -13.74 -6.34
CA PHE A 67 -0.64 -12.88 -5.20
C PHE A 67 0.09 -11.61 -5.66
N THR A 68 -0.57 -10.46 -5.56
CA THR A 68 0.03 -9.17 -5.91
C THR A 68 0.53 -8.39 -4.68
N SER A 69 0.38 -8.96 -3.48
CA SER A 69 0.66 -8.28 -2.22
C SER A 69 1.06 -9.28 -1.13
N PRO A 70 2.07 -8.99 -0.29
CA PRO A 70 2.42 -9.81 0.86
C PRO A 70 1.26 -10.00 1.85
N ARG A 71 0.35 -9.03 1.93
CA ARG A 71 -0.83 -9.09 2.81
C ARG A 71 -1.79 -10.19 2.37
N ALA A 72 -1.94 -10.40 1.06
CA ALA A 72 -2.78 -11.47 0.54
C ALA A 72 -2.22 -12.86 0.89
N VAL A 73 -0.89 -13.02 0.83
CA VAL A 73 -0.22 -14.25 1.28
C VAL A 73 -0.45 -14.48 2.77
N ARG A 74 -0.24 -13.45 3.60
CA ARG A 74 -0.45 -13.53 5.05
C ARG A 74 -1.92 -13.79 5.40
N ALA A 75 -2.88 -13.29 4.63
CA ALA A 75 -4.30 -13.60 4.82
C ALA A 75 -4.58 -15.11 4.66
N VAL A 76 -3.94 -15.78 3.69
CA VAL A 76 -4.00 -17.24 3.57
C VAL A 76 -3.32 -17.91 4.77
N ALA A 77 -2.18 -17.38 5.24
CA ALA A 77 -1.48 -17.91 6.41
C ALA A 77 -2.29 -17.78 7.72
N CYS A 78 -3.24 -16.84 7.80
CA CYS A 78 -4.19 -16.73 8.92
C CYS A 78 -5.22 -17.87 8.96
N ILE A 79 -5.38 -18.65 7.87
CA ILE A 79 -6.28 -19.80 7.85
C ILE A 79 -5.68 -20.94 8.69
N LYS A 80 -6.50 -21.56 9.55
CA LYS A 80 -6.08 -22.72 10.33
C LYS A 80 -5.63 -23.86 9.41
N ASP A 81 -4.47 -24.43 9.69
CA ASP A 81 -3.84 -25.47 8.87
C ASP A 81 -3.58 -25.08 7.41
N ALA A 82 -3.39 -23.78 7.10
CA ALA A 82 -3.21 -23.28 5.73
C ALA A 82 -2.26 -24.14 4.88
N ARG A 83 -1.08 -24.50 5.41
CA ARG A 83 -0.09 -25.34 4.69
C ARG A 83 -0.61 -26.72 4.32
N ARG A 84 -1.45 -27.33 5.16
CA ARG A 84 -2.09 -28.62 4.88
C ARG A 84 -3.13 -28.47 3.78
N LEU A 85 -3.96 -27.42 3.84
CA LEU A 85 -4.98 -27.13 2.83
C LEU A 85 -4.35 -26.80 1.46
N LEU A 86 -3.19 -26.15 1.46
CA LEU A 86 -2.42 -25.85 0.25
C LEU A 86 -1.73 -27.07 -0.38
N GLY A 87 -1.81 -28.25 0.23
CA GLY A 87 -1.23 -29.48 -0.33
C GLY A 87 -1.73 -29.77 -1.76
N GLY A 88 -3.03 -29.58 -2.00
CA GLY A 88 -3.63 -29.74 -3.33
C GLY A 88 -3.29 -28.63 -4.32
N TRP A 89 -2.81 -27.48 -3.84
CA TRP A 89 -2.42 -26.33 -4.66
C TRP A 89 -1.01 -26.45 -5.24
N LYS A 90 -0.15 -27.33 -4.69
CA LYS A 90 1.22 -27.53 -5.16
C LYS A 90 1.35 -28.00 -6.62
N LYS A 91 0.28 -28.53 -7.21
CA LYS A 91 0.20 -28.93 -8.62
C LYS A 91 -0.23 -27.79 -9.55
N HIS A 92 -0.67 -26.66 -8.99
CA HIS A 92 -1.16 -25.53 -9.75
C HIS A 92 -0.10 -24.41 -9.80
N PRO A 93 -0.04 -23.65 -10.91
CA PRO A 93 0.79 -22.46 -10.97
C PRO A 93 0.36 -21.43 -9.91
N VAL A 94 1.35 -20.77 -9.32
CA VAL A 94 1.17 -19.64 -8.42
C VAL A 94 1.87 -18.45 -9.03
N PHE A 95 1.12 -17.39 -9.32
CA PHE A 95 1.64 -16.16 -9.90
C PHE A 95 1.83 -15.10 -8.82
N VAL A 96 2.94 -14.37 -8.86
CA VAL A 96 3.29 -13.41 -7.82
C VAL A 96 3.85 -12.11 -8.39
N VAL A 97 3.52 -10.96 -7.80
CA VAL A 97 4.19 -9.68 -8.08
C VAL A 97 5.16 -9.33 -6.96
N GLY A 98 6.42 -9.09 -7.34
CA GLY A 98 7.44 -8.57 -6.45
C GLY A 98 8.17 -9.64 -5.63
N GLU A 99 9.49 -9.49 -5.50
CA GLU A 99 10.32 -10.40 -4.71
C GLU A 99 9.89 -10.47 -3.24
N GLY A 100 9.44 -9.35 -2.65
CA GLY A 100 8.98 -9.32 -1.25
C GLY A 100 7.77 -10.25 -1.04
N THR A 101 6.80 -10.20 -1.95
CA THR A 101 5.64 -11.11 -1.92
C THR A 101 6.08 -12.56 -2.10
N SER A 102 7.00 -12.83 -3.04
CA SER A 102 7.52 -14.18 -3.29
C SER A 102 8.26 -14.76 -2.09
N LYS A 103 9.08 -13.96 -1.39
CA LYS A 103 9.79 -14.37 -0.18
C LYS A 103 8.81 -14.74 0.93
N ILE A 104 7.75 -13.96 1.11
CA ILE A 104 6.72 -14.21 2.13
C ILE A 104 5.87 -15.42 1.74
N LEU A 105 5.55 -15.60 0.46
CA LEU A 105 4.87 -16.79 -0.07
C LEU A 105 5.62 -18.07 0.31
N GLN A 106 6.93 -18.10 0.05
CA GLN A 106 7.73 -19.28 0.36
C GLN A 106 7.87 -19.50 1.87
N LYS A 107 8.14 -18.43 2.63
CA LYS A 107 8.31 -18.49 4.10
C LYS A 107 7.04 -18.96 4.82
N GLU A 108 5.89 -18.38 4.49
CA GLU A 108 4.64 -18.60 5.22
C GLU A 108 3.89 -19.83 4.71
N LEU A 109 3.83 -20.03 3.39
CA LEU A 109 2.96 -21.01 2.73
C LEU A 109 3.71 -22.19 2.08
N CYS A 110 5.03 -22.12 1.94
CA CYS A 110 5.86 -23.13 1.25
C CYS A 110 5.40 -23.38 -0.19
N LEU A 111 5.13 -22.29 -0.91
CA LEU A 111 4.81 -22.27 -2.34
C LEU A 111 5.82 -21.39 -3.07
N ASP A 112 6.20 -21.82 -4.27
CA ASP A 112 7.02 -21.04 -5.19
C ASP A 112 6.13 -20.28 -6.16
N GLY A 113 6.48 -19.02 -6.43
CA GLY A 113 5.69 -18.13 -7.29
C GLY A 113 6.43 -17.70 -8.54
N GLU A 114 5.74 -17.72 -9.68
CA GLU A 114 6.23 -17.22 -10.96
C GLU A 114 5.90 -15.74 -11.16
N GLY A 115 6.77 -14.99 -11.83
CA GLY A 115 6.52 -13.58 -12.17
C GLY A 115 6.92 -12.56 -11.11
N SER A 116 7.68 -12.95 -10.08
CA SER A 116 8.18 -12.04 -9.04
C SER A 116 8.91 -10.81 -9.60
N ASN A 117 9.55 -10.96 -10.76
CA ASN A 117 10.27 -9.89 -11.47
C ASN A 117 9.41 -9.08 -12.44
N ALA A 118 8.10 -9.32 -12.53
CA ALA A 118 7.19 -8.61 -13.45
C ALA A 118 7.04 -7.11 -13.07
N GLY A 119 7.33 -6.73 -11.83
CA GLY A 119 7.30 -5.34 -11.36
C GLY A 119 5.91 -4.78 -11.07
N ASN A 120 4.87 -5.18 -11.82
CA ASN A 120 3.48 -4.77 -11.57
C ASN A 120 2.44 -5.80 -12.06
N SER A 121 1.18 -5.58 -11.69
CA SER A 121 0.04 -6.45 -12.06
C SER A 121 -0.18 -6.56 -13.57
N SER A 122 -0.01 -5.46 -14.32
CA SER A 122 -0.23 -5.46 -15.78
C SER A 122 0.80 -6.33 -16.50
N ALA A 123 2.06 -6.27 -16.09
CA ALA A 123 3.12 -7.13 -16.61
C ALA A 123 2.93 -8.60 -16.19
N LEU A 124 2.48 -8.85 -14.94
CA LEU A 124 2.15 -10.21 -14.51
C LEU A 124 1.01 -10.81 -15.34
N ALA A 125 -0.02 -10.02 -15.69
CA ALA A 125 -1.08 -10.47 -16.58
C ALA A 125 -0.54 -10.96 -17.93
N GLU A 126 0.47 -10.31 -18.52
CA GLU A 126 1.08 -10.78 -19.77
C GLU A 126 1.74 -12.15 -19.62
N ILE A 127 2.33 -12.45 -18.46
CA ILE A 127 2.91 -13.78 -18.16
C ILE A 127 1.79 -14.82 -18.05
N ILE A 128 0.73 -14.50 -17.30
CA ILE A 128 -0.44 -15.38 -17.12
C ILE A 128 -1.07 -15.71 -18.48
N LEU A 129 -1.18 -14.72 -19.37
CA LEU A 129 -1.79 -14.86 -20.70
C LEU A 129 -1.03 -15.78 -21.67
N GLN A 130 0.19 -16.20 -21.34
CA GLN A 130 0.93 -17.19 -22.13
C GLN A 130 0.36 -18.60 -21.99
N ASN A 131 -0.47 -18.83 -20.98
CA ASN A 131 -1.07 -20.12 -20.66
C ASN A 131 -2.59 -20.11 -20.91
N LYS A 132 -3.15 -21.31 -21.05
CA LYS A 132 -4.60 -21.52 -21.07
C LYS A 132 -5.04 -22.17 -19.77
N PHE A 133 -6.19 -21.76 -19.29
CA PHE A 133 -6.76 -22.24 -18.03
C PHE A 133 -8.17 -22.77 -18.29
N GLU A 134 -8.46 -23.97 -17.81
CA GLU A 134 -9.79 -24.59 -17.92
C GLU A 134 -10.72 -24.17 -16.78
N HIS A 135 -10.14 -23.68 -15.68
CA HIS A 135 -10.83 -23.17 -14.50
C HIS A 135 -10.35 -21.76 -14.15
N PRO A 136 -11.09 -21.02 -13.31
CA PRO A 136 -10.68 -19.68 -12.89
C PRO A 136 -9.35 -19.68 -12.13
N LEU A 137 -8.70 -18.51 -12.11
CA LEU A 137 -7.62 -18.23 -11.16
C LEU A 137 -8.21 -17.66 -9.86
N LEU A 138 -7.76 -18.15 -8.71
CA LEU A 138 -8.12 -17.57 -7.42
C LEU A 138 -7.17 -16.41 -7.11
N PHE A 139 -7.74 -15.23 -6.87
CA PHE A 139 -6.96 -14.01 -6.62
C PHE A 139 -7.35 -13.38 -5.28
N PRO A 140 -6.69 -13.74 -4.18
CA PRO A 140 -6.80 -13.02 -2.92
C PRO A 140 -6.17 -11.62 -3.09
N CYS A 141 -6.96 -10.56 -2.92
CA CYS A 141 -6.53 -9.19 -3.20
C CYS A 141 -6.96 -8.19 -2.12
N GLY A 142 -6.45 -6.96 -2.23
CA GLY A 142 -6.94 -5.84 -1.43
C GLY A 142 -8.13 -5.16 -2.09
N ASN A 143 -8.87 -4.35 -1.32
CA ASN A 143 -9.99 -3.56 -1.84
C ASN A 143 -9.60 -2.48 -2.88
N LEU A 144 -8.30 -2.23 -3.08
CA LEU A 144 -7.76 -1.23 -4.03
C LEU A 144 -7.01 -1.84 -5.22
N THR A 145 -6.75 -3.14 -5.25
CA THR A 145 -5.82 -3.77 -6.23
C THR A 145 -6.45 -4.86 -7.09
N GLY A 146 -7.75 -5.11 -6.95
CA GLY A 146 -8.47 -6.18 -7.64
C GLY A 146 -8.72 -5.93 -9.14
N ASP A 147 -8.90 -4.67 -9.55
CA ASP A 147 -9.59 -4.39 -10.81
C ASP A 147 -8.73 -4.50 -12.07
N GLU A 148 -7.49 -3.98 -12.07
CA GLU A 148 -6.68 -3.91 -13.29
C GLU A 148 -6.27 -5.30 -13.80
N LEU A 149 -5.75 -6.15 -12.91
CA LEU A 149 -5.36 -7.53 -13.25
C LEU A 149 -6.58 -8.33 -13.73
N SER A 150 -7.65 -8.32 -12.96
CA SER A 150 -8.86 -9.09 -13.24
C SER A 150 -9.51 -8.65 -14.55
N THR A 151 -9.57 -7.35 -14.81
CA THR A 151 -10.07 -6.79 -16.07
C THR A 151 -9.23 -7.27 -17.25
N LYS A 152 -7.90 -7.13 -17.15
CA LYS A 152 -6.99 -7.50 -18.24
C LYS A 152 -7.08 -8.98 -18.60
N LEU A 153 -7.10 -9.86 -17.59
CA LEU A 153 -7.27 -11.31 -17.80
C LEU A 153 -8.66 -11.65 -18.38
N SER A 154 -9.72 -11.02 -17.88
CA SER A 154 -11.09 -11.25 -18.34
C SER A 154 -11.28 -10.85 -19.81
N THR A 155 -10.68 -9.74 -20.27
CA THR A 155 -10.75 -9.32 -21.69
C THR A 155 -10.13 -10.33 -22.66
N ARG A 156 -9.35 -11.28 -22.16
CA ARG A 156 -8.69 -12.35 -22.93
C ARG A 156 -9.27 -13.73 -22.63
N GLY A 157 -10.41 -13.80 -21.94
CA GLY A 157 -11.13 -15.04 -21.68
C GLY A 157 -10.64 -15.85 -20.47
N ILE A 158 -9.74 -15.30 -19.65
CA ILE A 158 -9.32 -15.94 -18.39
C ILE A 158 -10.22 -15.43 -17.27
N THR A 159 -10.95 -16.34 -16.63
CA THR A 159 -11.81 -16.00 -15.50
C THR A 159 -10.98 -15.87 -14.22
N VAL A 160 -11.26 -14.83 -13.43
CA VAL A 160 -10.61 -14.58 -12.14
C VAL A 160 -11.67 -14.53 -11.05
N VAL A 161 -11.48 -15.31 -9.99
CA VAL A 161 -12.26 -15.20 -8.75
C VAL A 161 -11.46 -14.35 -7.78
N ALA A 162 -11.73 -13.04 -7.78
CA ALA A 162 -11.12 -12.11 -6.86
C ALA A 162 -11.81 -12.17 -5.49
N VAL A 163 -11.03 -12.38 -4.43
CA VAL A 163 -11.53 -12.35 -3.04
C VAL A 163 -10.81 -11.21 -2.33
N THR A 164 -11.54 -10.18 -1.92
CA THR A 164 -10.98 -9.11 -1.08
C THR A 164 -10.68 -9.68 0.30
N VAL A 165 -9.41 -9.91 0.61
CA VAL A 165 -8.97 -10.56 1.87
C VAL A 165 -8.32 -9.59 2.85
N TYR A 166 -8.05 -8.37 2.41
CA TYR A 166 -7.70 -7.28 3.31
C TYR A 166 -8.27 -5.97 2.78
N GLN A 167 -8.50 -5.03 3.68
CA GLN A 167 -8.93 -3.69 3.32
C GLN A 167 -8.08 -2.63 4.00
N THR A 168 -7.72 -1.60 3.22
CA THR A 168 -7.09 -0.40 3.74
C THR A 168 -8.14 0.45 4.45
N LYS A 169 -7.87 0.81 5.71
CA LYS A 169 -8.72 1.67 6.53
C LYS A 169 -7.95 2.87 7.05
N VAL A 170 -8.70 3.88 7.50
CA VAL A 170 -8.17 4.96 8.32
C VAL A 170 -7.58 4.35 9.59
N HIS A 171 -6.41 4.82 10.01
CA HIS A 171 -5.87 4.42 11.31
C HIS A 171 -6.81 4.88 12.45
N GLN A 172 -7.22 3.97 13.33
CA GLN A 172 -8.28 4.22 14.34
C GLN A 172 -7.99 5.42 15.27
N HIS A 173 -6.71 5.71 15.54
CA HIS A 173 -6.27 6.85 16.35
C HIS A 173 -5.81 8.07 15.54
N LEU A 174 -6.12 8.16 14.23
CA LEU A 174 -5.65 9.26 13.40
C LEU A 174 -6.07 10.63 13.96
N GLU A 175 -7.35 10.79 14.28
CA GLU A 175 -7.89 12.06 14.80
C GLU A 175 -7.22 12.45 16.13
N GLN A 176 -7.10 11.50 17.06
CA GLN A 176 -6.40 11.74 18.33
C GLN A 176 -4.95 12.18 18.11
N ARG A 177 -4.21 11.48 17.24
CA ARG A 177 -2.80 11.81 16.95
C ARG A 177 -2.65 13.20 16.35
N LEU A 178 -3.54 13.59 15.43
CA LEU A 178 -3.49 14.93 14.83
C LEU A 178 -3.83 16.02 15.86
N HIS A 179 -4.76 15.76 16.79
CA HIS A 179 -5.03 16.67 17.90
C HIS A 179 -3.82 16.84 18.82
N GLU A 180 -3.14 15.75 19.18
CA GLU A 180 -1.94 15.79 20.01
C GLU A 180 -0.83 16.62 19.36
N ILE A 181 -0.65 16.51 18.04
CA ILE A 181 0.32 17.30 17.27
C ILE A 181 0.00 18.80 17.35
N ILE A 182 -1.27 19.19 17.18
CA ILE A 182 -1.68 20.59 17.26
C ILE A 182 -1.38 21.16 18.65
N LEU A 183 -1.68 20.39 19.71
CA LEU A 183 -1.44 20.81 21.09
C LEU A 183 0.06 20.93 21.40
N GLN A 184 0.88 19.97 20.97
CA GLN A 184 2.32 19.96 21.21
C GLN A 184 3.04 21.11 20.50
N ASN A 185 2.60 21.45 19.29
CA ASN A 185 3.24 22.46 18.47
C ASN A 185 2.62 23.86 18.60
N SER A 186 1.61 24.04 19.46
CA SER A 186 0.83 25.29 19.55
C SER A 186 0.28 25.73 18.18
N GLY A 187 -0.10 24.76 17.34
CA GLY A 187 -0.49 24.97 15.95
C GLY A 187 -0.21 23.74 15.09
N PHE A 188 -0.73 23.73 13.86
CA PHE A 188 -0.46 22.65 12.92
C PHE A 188 0.81 22.96 12.10
N PRO A 189 1.75 22.01 11.91
CA PRO A 189 2.94 22.23 11.12
C PRO A 189 2.65 22.67 9.68
N GLU A 190 3.38 23.67 9.18
CA GLU A 190 3.11 24.27 7.87
C GLU A 190 3.38 23.30 6.71
N ILE A 191 4.35 22.38 6.84
CA ILE A 191 4.78 21.50 5.76
C ILE A 191 4.25 20.09 6.01
N VAL A 192 3.50 19.58 5.03
CA VAL A 192 2.89 18.24 5.07
C VAL A 192 3.30 17.48 3.82
N ALA A 193 4.01 16.38 3.98
CA ALA A 193 4.41 15.49 2.91
C ALA A 193 3.47 14.28 2.81
N TYR A 194 2.83 14.10 1.65
CA TYR A 194 1.98 12.96 1.36
C TYR A 194 2.68 11.92 0.49
N PHE A 195 2.55 10.65 0.89
CA PHE A 195 3.17 9.51 0.20
C PHE A 195 2.21 8.74 -0.71
N SER A 196 0.91 9.03 -0.63
CA SER A 196 -0.10 8.41 -1.50
C SER A 196 -1.42 9.21 -1.49
N PRO A 197 -2.26 9.08 -2.53
CA PRO A 197 -3.63 9.61 -2.53
C PRO A 197 -4.47 9.13 -1.34
N SER A 198 -4.32 7.85 -0.95
CA SER A 198 -5.04 7.27 0.18
C SER A 198 -4.73 7.99 1.49
N GLY A 199 -3.47 8.40 1.70
CA GLY A 199 -3.10 9.16 2.90
C GLY A 199 -3.92 10.45 3.02
N MET A 200 -4.05 11.20 1.93
CA MET A 200 -4.83 12.43 1.90
C MET A 200 -6.33 12.20 2.09
N LYS A 201 -6.87 11.18 1.42
CA LYS A 201 -8.30 10.84 1.48
C LYS A 201 -8.77 10.68 2.93
N PHE A 202 -7.88 10.24 3.81
CA PHE A 202 -8.20 10.00 5.22
C PHE A 202 -7.81 11.14 6.16
N THR A 203 -6.78 11.91 5.86
CA THR A 203 -6.37 13.04 6.71
C THR A 203 -7.12 14.32 6.42
N ILE A 204 -7.39 14.66 5.15
CA ILE A 204 -8.02 15.94 4.78
C ILE A 204 -9.36 16.15 5.51
N PRO A 205 -10.31 15.19 5.52
CA PRO A 205 -11.57 15.38 6.27
C PRO A 205 -11.36 15.60 7.77
N VAL A 206 -10.34 14.98 8.35
CA VAL A 206 -10.01 15.13 9.78
C VAL A 206 -9.42 16.51 10.04
N LEU A 207 -8.52 17.00 9.18
CA LEU A 207 -7.94 18.34 9.29
C LEU A 207 -8.99 19.44 9.10
N GLU A 208 -9.94 19.26 8.17
CA GLU A 208 -11.08 20.18 7.99
C GLU A 208 -11.96 20.22 9.23
N LYS A 209 -12.28 19.05 9.82
CA LYS A 209 -13.03 18.95 11.07
C LYS A 209 -12.32 19.66 12.23
N MET A 210 -10.99 19.67 12.23
CA MET A 210 -10.15 20.37 13.21
C MET A 210 -9.94 21.86 12.89
N GLU A 211 -10.58 22.38 11.85
CA GLU A 211 -10.44 23.78 11.40
C GLU A 211 -9.00 24.18 11.04
N VAL A 212 -8.17 23.21 10.62
CA VAL A 212 -6.81 23.49 10.14
C VAL A 212 -6.91 24.27 8.82
N PRO A 213 -6.21 25.43 8.68
CA PRO A 213 -6.30 26.26 7.48
C PRO A 213 -5.52 25.64 6.32
N LEU A 214 -6.11 24.64 5.65
CA LEU A 214 -5.44 23.82 4.61
C LEU A 214 -4.76 24.65 3.51
N GLN A 215 -5.34 25.80 3.15
CA GLN A 215 -4.80 26.69 2.11
C GLN A 215 -3.50 27.40 2.51
N GLN A 216 -3.16 27.42 3.80
CA GLN A 216 -1.91 27.96 4.31
C GLN A 216 -0.81 26.89 4.39
N LEU A 217 -1.18 25.60 4.26
CA LEU A 217 -0.22 24.50 4.31
C LEU A 217 0.58 24.40 3.02
N LYS A 218 1.83 23.98 3.15
CA LYS A 218 2.76 23.65 2.08
C LYS A 218 2.72 22.14 1.85
N PHE A 219 1.81 21.70 0.97
CA PHE A 219 1.71 20.29 0.63
C PHE A 219 2.85 19.85 -0.30
N VAL A 220 3.58 18.83 0.12
CA VAL A 220 4.62 18.18 -0.67
C VAL A 220 4.12 16.81 -1.11
N ALA A 221 4.11 16.55 -2.42
CA ALA A 221 3.76 15.23 -2.96
C ALA A 221 5.02 14.40 -3.21
N ILE A 222 5.02 13.12 -2.81
CA ILE A 222 6.15 12.22 -3.11
C ILE A 222 6.30 11.88 -4.60
N GLY A 223 5.26 12.16 -5.40
CA GLY A 223 5.26 11.91 -6.83
C GLY A 223 3.95 12.30 -7.53
N PRO A 224 3.87 12.14 -8.87
CA PRO A 224 2.80 12.70 -9.70
C PRO A 224 1.39 12.21 -9.36
N THR A 225 1.25 10.94 -8.95
CA THR A 225 -0.08 10.40 -8.57
C THR A 225 -0.62 11.08 -7.32
N THR A 226 0.23 11.40 -6.36
CA THR A 226 -0.17 12.11 -5.13
C THR A 226 -0.40 13.60 -5.41
N GLU A 227 0.38 14.20 -6.31
CA GLU A 227 0.13 15.57 -6.79
C GLU A 227 -1.26 15.69 -7.43
N ALA A 228 -1.60 14.79 -8.36
CA ALA A 228 -2.91 14.77 -9.02
C ALA A 228 -4.05 14.73 -7.99
N ALA A 229 -3.93 13.89 -6.96
CA ALA A 229 -4.90 13.82 -5.88
C ALA A 229 -5.02 15.15 -5.10
N LEU A 230 -3.91 15.84 -4.79
CA LEU A 230 -3.94 17.16 -4.12
C LEU A 230 -4.70 18.19 -4.94
N LEU A 231 -4.46 18.19 -6.25
CA LEU A 231 -5.12 19.09 -7.18
C LEU A 231 -6.62 18.80 -7.33
N GLU A 232 -7.03 17.53 -7.34
CA GLU A 232 -8.45 17.13 -7.34
C GLU A 232 -9.20 17.67 -6.10
N HIS A 233 -8.53 17.72 -4.96
CA HIS A 233 -9.04 18.34 -3.72
C HIS A 233 -8.94 19.87 -3.70
N LYS A 234 -8.54 20.51 -4.82
CA LYS A 234 -8.33 21.97 -4.94
C LYS A 234 -7.34 22.54 -3.91
N LEU A 235 -6.36 21.71 -3.52
CA LEU A 235 -5.28 22.11 -2.62
C LEU A 235 -4.07 22.56 -3.43
N LYS A 236 -3.40 23.62 -2.97
CA LYS A 236 -2.17 24.10 -3.60
C LYS A 236 -1.01 23.16 -3.27
N VAL A 237 -0.43 22.56 -4.29
CA VAL A 237 0.80 21.78 -4.15
C VAL A 237 2.00 22.74 -4.09
N TRP A 238 2.76 22.68 -3.01
CA TRP A 238 3.99 23.47 -2.84
C TRP A 238 5.11 22.92 -3.72
N SER A 239 5.32 21.60 -3.65
CA SER A 239 6.34 20.93 -4.43
C SER A 239 6.04 19.44 -4.61
N VAL A 240 6.72 18.85 -5.58
CA VAL A 240 6.67 17.42 -5.87
C VAL A 240 8.09 16.91 -5.90
N ALA A 241 8.34 15.78 -5.22
CA ALA A 241 9.60 15.06 -5.32
C ALA A 241 9.73 14.45 -6.73
N SER A 242 10.88 14.62 -7.36
CA SER A 242 11.11 14.09 -8.72
C SER A 242 11.22 12.56 -8.73
N LYS A 243 11.60 11.96 -7.59
CA LYS A 243 11.58 10.52 -7.33
C LYS A 243 11.12 10.25 -5.90
N PRO A 244 10.53 9.07 -5.63
CA PRO A 244 10.11 8.70 -4.28
C PRO A 244 11.30 8.20 -3.43
N THR A 245 12.33 9.04 -3.23
CA THR A 245 13.49 8.74 -2.38
C THR A 245 13.71 9.82 -1.32
N PRO A 246 14.39 9.51 -0.20
CA PRO A 246 14.65 10.48 0.87
C PRO A 246 15.32 11.77 0.39
N GLU A 247 16.29 11.68 -0.52
CA GLU A 247 17.02 12.82 -1.07
C GLU A 247 16.11 13.76 -1.84
N HIS A 248 15.27 13.22 -2.71
CA HIS A 248 14.38 14.02 -3.55
C HIS A 248 13.19 14.60 -2.76
N LEU A 249 12.79 13.93 -1.66
CA LEU A 249 11.83 14.53 -0.72
C LEU A 249 12.45 15.73 0.00
N LEU A 250 13.69 15.61 0.49
CA LEU A 250 14.41 16.72 1.12
C LEU A 250 14.56 17.90 0.14
N GLU A 251 14.95 17.64 -1.11
CA GLU A 251 15.02 18.67 -2.16
C GLU A 251 13.66 19.36 -2.38
N ALA A 252 12.57 18.59 -2.42
CA ALA A 252 11.22 19.13 -2.59
C ALA A 252 10.80 19.99 -1.40
N ILE A 253 11.13 19.59 -0.17
CA ILE A 253 10.82 20.34 1.06
C ILE A 253 11.63 21.64 1.13
N LEU A 254 12.89 21.64 0.68
CA LEU A 254 13.78 22.81 0.73
C LEU A 254 13.55 23.87 -0.37
N LYS A 255 12.65 23.64 -1.33
CA LYS A 255 12.28 24.62 -2.37
C LYS A 255 11.71 25.89 -1.77
#